data_AF-A0A938R1R0-F1
#
_entry.id   AF-A0A938R1R0-F1
#
_cell.length_a   1.000
_cell.length_b   1.000
_cell.length_c   1.000
_cell.angle_alpha   90.00
_cell.angle_beta   90.00
_cell.angle_gamma   90.00
#
_symmetry.space_group_name_H-M   'P 1'
#
loop_
_entity.id
_entity.type
_entity.pdbx_description
1 polymer ?
#
loop_
_entity_poly.entity_id
_entity_poly.type
_entity_poly.pdbx_seq_one_letter_code
_entity_poly.pdbx_strand_id
1 'polypeptide(L)'
;MTNVLRSADALVDRLLADPDLLAKVKADPQKELPQVAREVIGGLPPIGPDPLLYRIVVGSLGATVLSVVLGTIVLAAYKIGPIPDLLTAIGSAAVGALAGLLAPSPRQ
;
A
#
# COMPACT_ATOMS: atom_id res chain seq x y z
N MET A 1 14.40 2.70 -1.63
CA MET A 1 15.36 3.75 -2.05
C MET A 1 15.29 4.12 -3.54
N THR A 2 14.44 3.47 -4.36
CA THR A 2 14.33 3.72 -5.82
C THR A 2 13.41 4.89 -6.23
N ASN A 3 12.49 5.35 -5.38
CA ASN A 3 11.54 6.41 -5.74
C ASN A 3 12.15 7.81 -5.83
N VAL A 4 13.13 8.14 -4.98
CA VAL A 4 13.77 9.47 -4.96
C VAL A 4 14.48 9.75 -6.29
N LEU A 5 15.08 8.71 -6.88
CA LEU A 5 15.73 8.79 -8.19
C LEU A 5 14.72 9.15 -9.29
N ARG A 6 13.56 8.46 -9.34
CA ARG A 6 12.50 8.75 -10.33
C ARG A 6 11.88 10.15 -10.18
N SER A 7 11.72 10.64 -8.95
CA SER A 7 11.17 11.98 -8.70
C SER A 7 12.15 13.09 -9.07
N ALA A 8 13.45 12.89 -8.82
CA ALA A 8 14.49 13.83 -9.22
C ALA A 8 14.64 13.88 -10.75
N ASP A 9 14.63 12.72 -11.42
CA ASP A 9 14.68 12.64 -12.88
C ASP A 9 13.46 13.32 -13.53
N ALA A 10 12.26 13.07 -13.01
CA ALA A 10 11.03 13.73 -13.51
C ALA A 10 11.03 15.26 -13.30
N LEU A 11 11.65 15.74 -12.21
CA LEU A 11 11.83 17.16 -11.95
C LEU A 11 12.79 17.79 -12.98
N VAL A 12 13.91 17.10 -13.26
CA VAL A 12 14.91 17.54 -14.23
C VAL A 12 14.31 17.56 -15.64
N ASP A 13 13.59 16.52 -16.04
CA ASP A 13 12.90 16.46 -17.34
C ASP A 13 11.90 17.61 -17.49
N ARG A 14 11.14 17.92 -16.43
CA ARG A 14 10.17 19.03 -16.47
C ARG A 14 10.84 20.39 -16.57
N LEU A 15 11.96 20.59 -15.87
CA LEU A 15 12.75 21.82 -15.93
C LEU A 15 13.40 22.01 -17.31
N LEU A 16 13.85 20.93 -17.95
CA LEU A 16 14.43 20.99 -19.30
C LEU A 16 13.38 21.19 -20.39
N ALA A 17 12.15 20.72 -20.17
CA ALA A 17 11.04 20.87 -21.12
C ALA A 17 10.44 22.29 -21.15
N ASP A 18 10.50 23.05 -20.05
CA ASP A 18 9.96 24.42 -19.97
C ASP A 18 11.07 25.46 -19.72
N PRO A 19 11.53 26.20 -20.76
CA PRO A 19 12.60 27.20 -20.62
C PRO A 19 12.24 28.37 -19.70
N ASP A 20 10.95 28.72 -19.60
CA ASP A 20 10.46 29.75 -18.68
C ASP A 20 10.50 29.32 -17.20
N LEU A 21 10.22 28.04 -16.91
CA LEU A 21 10.38 27.48 -15.56
C LEU A 21 11.85 27.45 -15.17
N LEU A 22 12.73 27.08 -16.10
CA LEU A 22 14.17 27.04 -15.87
C LEU A 22 14.74 28.43 -15.57
N ALA A 23 14.22 29.49 -16.21
CA ALA A 23 14.59 30.86 -15.91
C ALA A 23 14.12 31.31 -14.51
N LYS A 24 12.89 30.94 -14.11
CA LYS A 24 12.34 31.24 -12.78
C LYS A 24 13.07 30.52 -11.65
N VAL A 25 13.39 29.24 -11.85
CA VAL A 25 14.17 28.45 -10.89
C VAL A 25 15.61 28.97 -10.77
N LYS A 26 16.22 29.47 -11.85
CA LYS A 26 17.53 30.14 -11.80
C LYS A 26 17.48 31.48 -11.05
N ALA A 27 16.38 32.21 -11.16
CA ALA A 27 16.20 33.50 -10.50
C ALA A 27 15.99 33.36 -8.97
N ASP A 28 15.18 32.38 -8.54
CA ASP A 28 14.93 32.15 -7.11
C ASP A 28 14.75 30.65 -6.80
N PRO A 29 15.84 29.90 -6.66
CA PRO A 29 15.78 28.44 -6.49
C PRO A 29 15.13 28.03 -5.16
N GLN A 30 15.24 28.84 -4.10
CA GLN A 30 14.68 28.50 -2.79
C GLN A 30 13.15 28.51 -2.77
N LYS A 31 12.53 29.38 -3.58
CA LYS A 31 11.08 29.54 -3.63
C LYS A 31 10.41 28.68 -4.70
N GLU A 32 11.07 28.50 -5.84
CA GLU A 32 10.45 27.87 -7.02
C GLU A 32 10.63 26.34 -7.04
N LEU A 33 11.79 25.82 -6.60
CA LEU A 33 12.02 24.36 -6.55
C LEU A 33 10.96 23.59 -5.72
N PRO A 34 10.52 24.06 -4.53
CA PRO A 34 9.52 23.36 -3.74
C PRO A 34 8.13 23.34 -4.42
N GLN A 35 7.80 24.38 -5.19
CA GLN A 35 6.52 24.47 -5.90
C GLN A 35 6.49 23.51 -7.08
N VAL A 36 7.55 23.52 -7.89
CA VAL A 36 7.71 22.60 -9.03
C VAL A 36 7.76 21.14 -8.55
N ALA A 37 8.46 20.87 -7.44
CA ALA A 37 8.50 19.54 -6.87
C ALA A 37 7.11 19.03 -6.44
N ARG A 38 6.28 19.88 -5.82
CA ARG A 38 4.90 19.49 -5.46
C ARG A 38 4.03 19.24 -6.67
N GLU A 39 4.18 20.06 -7.72
CA GLU A 39 3.42 19.92 -8.96
C GLU A 39 3.78 18.61 -9.70
N VAL A 40 5.08 18.31 -9.80
CA VAL A 40 5.57 17.05 -10.37
C VAL A 40 5.12 15.87 -9.53
N ILE A 41 5.23 15.92 -8.20
CA ILE A 41 4.77 14.85 -7.30
C ILE A 41 3.26 14.64 -7.40
N GLY A 42 2.48 15.71 -7.52
CA GLY A 42 1.02 15.64 -7.68
C GLY A 42 0.57 15.11 -9.04
N GLY A 43 1.40 15.26 -10.08
CA GLY A 43 1.17 14.73 -11.43
C GLY A 43 1.72 13.32 -11.67
N LEU A 44 2.53 12.78 -10.75
CA LEU A 44 2.95 11.39 -10.83
C LEU A 44 1.73 10.48 -10.69
N PRO A 45 1.59 9.44 -11.52
CA PRO A 45 0.51 8.48 -11.34
C PRO A 45 0.58 7.96 -9.90
N PRO A 46 -0.52 8.00 -9.14
CA PRO A 46 -0.54 7.37 -7.83
C PRO A 46 -0.04 5.94 -8.03
N ILE A 47 0.87 5.47 -7.18
CA ILE A 47 1.20 4.05 -7.13
C ILE A 47 -0.12 3.38 -6.72
N GLY A 48 -0.92 3.03 -7.71
CA GLY A 48 -2.18 2.35 -7.52
C GLY A 48 -1.87 1.06 -6.79
N PRO A 49 -2.75 0.63 -5.86
CA PRO A 49 -2.56 -0.64 -5.19
C PRO A 49 -2.34 -1.71 -6.27
N ASP A 50 -1.17 -2.36 -6.23
CA ASP A 50 -0.85 -3.39 -7.21
C ASP A 50 -1.92 -4.49 -7.09
N PRO A 51 -2.76 -4.68 -8.13
CA PRO A 51 -3.89 -5.60 -8.04
C PRO A 51 -3.44 -7.03 -7.83
N LEU A 52 -2.21 -7.38 -8.22
CA LEU A 52 -1.64 -8.70 -8.00
C LEU A 52 -1.25 -8.89 -6.53
N LEU A 53 -0.60 -7.89 -5.92
CA LEU A 53 -0.29 -7.91 -4.49
C LEU A 53 -1.58 -7.97 -3.65
N TYR A 54 -2.58 -7.16 -4.00
CA TYR A 54 -3.89 -7.19 -3.35
C TYR A 54 -4.53 -8.58 -3.41
N ARG A 55 -4.54 -9.22 -4.60
CA ARG A 55 -5.11 -10.56 -4.77
C ARG A 55 -4.36 -11.63 -3.98
N ILE A 56 -3.02 -11.56 -3.94
CA ILE A 56 -2.21 -12.52 -3.17
C ILE A 56 -2.49 -12.37 -1.67
N VAL A 57 -2.47 -11.14 -1.15
CA VAL A 57 -2.66 -10.86 0.28
C VAL A 57 -4.07 -11.25 0.72
N VAL A 58 -5.10 -10.77 0.02
CA VAL A 58 -6.50 -11.11 0.34
C VAL A 58 -6.75 -12.62 0.16
N GLY A 59 -6.18 -13.22 -0.88
CA GLY A 59 -6.25 -14.66 -1.11
C GLY A 59 -5.63 -15.49 0.02
N SER A 60 -4.42 -15.13 0.48
CA SER A 60 -3.74 -15.86 1.56
C SER A 60 -4.43 -15.66 2.91
N LEU A 61 -4.90 -14.44 3.22
CA LEU A 61 -5.64 -14.21 4.47
C LEU A 61 -6.99 -14.92 4.46
N GLY A 62 -7.73 -14.86 3.35
CA GLY A 62 -9.00 -15.57 3.20
C GLY A 62 -8.83 -17.10 3.32
N ALA A 63 -7.82 -17.66 2.65
CA ALA A 63 -7.50 -19.08 2.74
C ALA A 63 -7.13 -19.50 4.17
N THR A 64 -6.42 -18.63 4.92
CA THR A 64 -6.06 -18.88 6.32
C THR A 64 -7.31 -18.96 7.20
N VAL A 65 -8.24 -18.00 7.06
CA VAL A 65 -9.51 -18.00 7.81
C VAL A 65 -10.33 -19.25 7.47
N LEU A 66 -10.47 -19.60 6.18
CA LEU A 66 -11.20 -20.80 5.77
C LEU A 66 -10.56 -22.08 6.32
N SER A 67 -9.23 -22.16 6.31
CA SER A 67 -8.51 -23.32 6.85
C SER A 67 -8.70 -23.46 8.36
N VAL A 68 -8.70 -22.35 9.11
CA VAL A 68 -8.99 -22.33 10.54
C VAL A 68 -10.42 -22.79 10.83
N VAL A 69 -11.40 -22.30 10.07
CA VAL A 69 -12.82 -22.70 10.21
C VAL A 69 -13.01 -24.18 9.89
N LEU A 70 -12.45 -24.67 8.79
CA LEU A 70 -12.54 -26.09 8.43
C LEU A 70 -11.83 -26.98 9.45
N GLY A 71 -10.62 -26.59 9.87
CA GLY A 71 -9.85 -27.33 10.87
C GLY A 71 -10.57 -27.42 12.21
N THR A 72 -11.21 -26.34 12.66
CA THR A 72 -12.02 -26.34 13.90
C THR A 72 -13.27 -27.19 13.78
N ILE A 73 -13.99 -27.15 12.66
CA ILE A 73 -15.16 -28.01 12.41
C ILE A 73 -14.76 -29.49 12.45
N VAL A 74 -13.68 -29.87 11.76
CA VAL A 74 -13.18 -31.24 11.75
C VAL A 74 -12.77 -31.68 13.16
N LEU A 75 -12.02 -30.85 13.87
CA LEU A 75 -11.57 -31.17 15.23
C LEU A 75 -12.75 -31.37 16.20
N ALA A 76 -13.78 -30.53 16.08
CA ALA A 76 -15.01 -30.64 16.87
C ALA A 76 -15.84 -31.88 16.48
N ALA A 77 -15.96 -32.18 15.19
CA ALA A 77 -16.74 -33.32 14.69
C ALA A 77 -16.16 -34.67 15.14
N TYR A 78 -14.83 -34.80 15.13
CA TYR A 78 -14.15 -36.03 15.56
C TYR A 78 -13.84 -36.07 17.07
N LYS A 79 -14.21 -35.02 17.83
CA LYS A 79 -13.92 -34.88 19.27
C LYS A 79 -12.44 -35.18 19.62
N ILE A 80 -11.52 -34.79 18.74
CA ILE A 80 -10.09 -35.12 18.83
C ILE A 80 -9.40 -34.38 19.99
N GLY A 81 -10.00 -33.30 20.48
CA GLY A 81 -9.50 -32.55 21.64
C GLY A 81 -10.06 -31.13 21.69
N PRO A 82 -9.65 -30.33 22.68
CA PRO A 82 -9.97 -28.90 22.71
C PRO A 82 -9.38 -28.18 21.50
N ILE A 83 -10.06 -27.15 21.03
CA ILE A 83 -9.58 -26.30 19.94
C ILE A 83 -8.34 -25.54 20.43
N PRO A 84 -7.19 -25.64 19.73
CA PRO A 84 -5.98 -24.92 20.14
C PRO A 84 -6.19 -23.40 20.10
N ASP A 85 -5.81 -22.70 21.18
CA ASP A 85 -5.91 -21.24 21.27
C ASP A 85 -5.10 -20.52 20.17
N LEU A 86 -4.00 -21.12 19.74
CA LEU A 86 -3.20 -20.60 18.62
C LEU A 86 -4.01 -20.55 17.32
N LEU A 87 -4.88 -21.53 17.10
CA LEU A 87 -5.70 -21.63 15.88
C LEU A 87 -6.76 -20.52 15.85
N THR A 88 -7.42 -20.26 16.98
CA THR A 88 -8.39 -19.16 17.13
C THR A 88 -7.71 -17.79 17.10
N ALA A 89 -6.51 -17.66 17.67
CA ALA A 89 -5.71 -16.43 17.62
C ALA A 89 -5.32 -16.05 16.18
N ILE A 90 -4.84 -17.01 15.39
CA ILE A 90 -4.48 -16.78 13.97
C ILE A 90 -5.72 -16.40 13.15
N GLY A 91 -6.85 -17.10 13.35
CA GLY A 91 -8.11 -16.76 12.68
C GLY A 91 -8.56 -15.33 12.98
N SER A 92 -8.49 -14.92 14.24
CA SER A 92 -8.88 -13.57 14.68
C SER A 92 -7.94 -12.49 14.14
N ALA A 93 -6.64 -12.75 14.12
CA ALA A 93 -5.64 -11.85 13.56
C ALA A 93 -5.83 -11.67 12.04
N ALA A 94 -6.13 -12.74 11.31
CA ALA A 94 -6.40 -12.68 9.88
C ALA A 94 -7.68 -11.86 9.57
N VAL A 95 -8.76 -12.03 10.34
CA VAL A 95 -9.98 -11.22 10.19
C VAL A 95 -9.71 -9.75 10.50
N GLY A 96 -8.96 -9.44 11.56
CA GLY A 96 -8.58 -8.07 11.90
C GLY A 96 -7.72 -7.39 10.82
N ALA A 97 -6.77 -8.12 10.24
CA ALA A 97 -5.94 -7.60 9.14
C ALA A 97 -6.76 -7.35 7.85
N LEU A 98 -7.74 -8.21 7.53
CA LEU A 98 -8.68 -7.97 6.44
C LEU A 98 -9.56 -6.73 6.69
N ALA A 99 -10.05 -6.55 7.92
CA ALA A 99 -10.81 -5.36 8.29
C ALA A 99 -9.96 -4.09 8.16
N GLY A 100 -8.68 -4.13 8.54
CA GLY A 100 -7.74 -3.03 8.36
C GLY A 100 -7.44 -2.70 6.90
N LEU A 101 -7.30 -3.72 6.04
CA LEU A 101 -7.05 -3.53 4.60
C LEU A 101 -8.26 -2.93 3.86
N LEU A 102 -9.46 -3.27 4.32
CA LEU A 102 -10.73 -2.80 3.74
C LEU A 102 -11.26 -1.54 4.42
N ALA A 103 -10.60 -1.05 5.47
CA ALA A 103 -10.98 0.18 6.14
C ALA A 103 -10.82 1.36 5.16
N PRO A 104 -11.83 2.23 5.03
CA PRO A 104 -11.71 3.41 4.17
C PRO A 104 -10.56 4.28 4.67
N SER A 105 -9.69 4.70 3.75
CA SER A 105 -8.63 5.65 4.07
C SER A 105 -9.23 6.92 4.67
N PRO A 106 -8.72 7.43 5.81
CA PRO A 106 -9.23 8.65 6.42
C PRO A 106 -9.22 9.77 5.39
N ARG A 107 -10.39 10.37 5.13
CA ARG A 107 -10.47 11.60 4.34
C ARG A 107 -9.82 12.71 5.16
N GLN A 108 -8.61 13.09 4.79
CA GLN A 108 -7.97 14.34 5.23
C GLN A 108 -8.10 15.37 4.13
#